data_AF-A0AAU3DXQ3-F1
#
_entry.id   AF-A0AAU3DXQ3-F1
#
_cell.length_a   1.000
_cell.length_b   1.000
_cell.length_c   1.000
_cell.angle_alpha   90.00
_cell.angle_beta   90.00
_cell.angle_gamma   90.00
#
_symmetry.space_group_name_H-M   'P 1'
#
loop_
_entity.id
_entity.type
_entity.pdbx_description
1 polymer ?
#
loop_
_entity_poly.entity_id
_entity_poly.type
_entity_poly.pdbx_seq_one_letter_code
_entity_poly.pdbx_strand_id
1 'polypeptide(L)'
;MASTSSRAVPLVRSSRERTVGDDADGWGARPGRDRRDARRARAAHRAGLDRPGGHAGLELLAHDLLAYAGQVAGRPSGGYLPFDLTVSPAATPTEVLTVAATCGGLLATALDAADPGLRAWHFGPCDPAGFAAMGVAETLLHTHDVARGLGVAWQLPDRLAAVALDRLFPEAPPGPPAQVLLWMAGRAEFDGRPRRTSWTWRAALP
;
A
#
# COMPACT_ATOMS: atom_id res chain seq x y z
N MET A 1 55.99 24.30 28.52
CA MET A 1 55.27 25.06 27.47
C MET A 1 54.51 24.08 26.60
N ALA A 2 53.24 23.81 26.96
CA ALA A 2 52.31 23.03 26.15
C ALA A 2 51.05 23.89 25.99
N SER A 3 50.76 24.32 24.76
CA SER A 3 49.67 25.23 24.43
C SER A 3 48.41 24.44 24.10
N THR A 4 47.44 24.46 25.00
CA THR A 4 46.08 23.95 24.78
C THR A 4 45.24 25.01 24.07
N SER A 5 44.86 24.76 22.82
CA SER A 5 43.95 25.62 22.07
C SER A 5 42.49 25.21 22.34
N SER A 6 41.79 26.04 23.10
CA SER A 6 40.36 25.94 23.39
C SER A 6 39.56 26.52 22.21
N ARG A 7 38.70 25.71 21.58
CA ARG A 7 37.73 26.18 20.58
C ARG A 7 36.44 26.58 21.28
N ALA A 8 36.06 27.86 21.14
CA ALA A 8 34.84 28.44 21.65
C ALA A 8 33.60 27.91 20.91
N VAL A 9 32.55 27.60 21.67
CA VAL A 9 31.19 27.32 21.18
C VAL A 9 30.43 28.66 21.08
N PRO A 10 29.81 29.03 19.94
CA PRO A 10 28.94 30.19 19.90
C PRO A 10 27.51 29.81 20.31
N LEU A 11 27.02 30.43 21.38
CA LEU A 11 25.61 30.44 21.77
C LEU A 11 24.82 31.43 20.89
N VAL A 12 23.72 30.92 20.33
CA VAL A 12 22.46 31.54 19.85
C VAL A 12 22.39 33.07 19.66
N ARG A 13 21.99 33.50 18.46
CA ARG A 13 21.21 34.73 18.27
C ARG A 13 19.73 34.42 18.11
N SER A 14 18.96 35.00 19.02
CA SER A 14 17.50 35.12 19.04
C SER A 14 16.97 35.99 17.89
N SER A 15 15.69 35.74 17.56
CA SER A 15 14.68 36.63 16.97
C SER A 15 14.27 36.35 15.51
N ARG A 16 13.10 35.70 15.38
CA ARG A 16 11.83 36.36 15.00
C ARG A 16 10.71 35.33 15.11
N GLU A 17 9.73 35.65 15.96
CA GLU A 17 8.41 35.03 15.96
C GLU A 17 7.87 35.02 14.53
N ARG A 18 7.63 33.83 13.99
CA ARG A 18 6.69 33.70 12.87
C ARG A 18 5.32 33.47 13.49
N THR A 19 4.51 34.49 13.34
CA THR A 19 3.07 34.50 13.55
C THR A 19 2.45 33.24 12.96
N VAL A 20 1.73 32.51 13.80
CA VAL A 20 0.73 31.51 13.40
C VAL A 20 -0.29 32.22 12.52
N GLY A 21 -0.36 31.84 11.24
CA GLY A 21 -1.32 32.34 10.28
C GLY A 21 -1.45 31.35 9.12
N ASP A 22 -2.61 30.70 9.08
CA ASP A 22 -3.23 29.92 7.98
C ASP A 22 -2.37 29.62 6.74
N ASP A 23 -1.73 28.44 6.72
CA ASP A 23 -1.46 27.71 5.49
C ASP A 23 -2.26 26.40 5.54
N ALA A 24 -3.49 26.45 5.04
CA ALA A 24 -4.33 25.30 4.83
C ALA A 24 -3.67 24.31 3.85
N ASP A 25 -3.61 23.06 4.29
CA ASP A 25 -3.44 21.82 3.52
C ASP A 25 -2.08 21.59 2.83
N GLY A 26 -1.06 21.23 3.62
CA GLY A 26 0.25 20.72 3.18
C GLY A 26 0.24 19.40 2.38
N TRP A 27 -0.86 19.09 1.68
CA TRP A 27 -1.13 17.89 0.88
C TRP A 27 -0.97 18.12 -0.63
N GLY A 28 -0.06 19.02 -1.01
CA GLY A 28 0.23 19.35 -2.40
C GLY A 28 0.74 18.15 -3.21
N ALA A 29 -0.19 17.40 -3.80
CA ALA A 29 0.08 16.36 -4.80
C ALA A 29 0.97 16.93 -5.90
N ARG A 30 2.12 16.29 -6.19
CA ARG A 30 2.95 16.68 -7.34
C ARG A 30 2.44 15.95 -8.58
N PRO A 31 1.67 16.59 -9.48
CA PRO A 31 0.85 15.89 -10.49
C PRO A 31 1.67 15.03 -11.47
N GLY A 32 2.94 15.37 -11.69
CA GLY A 32 3.86 14.62 -12.55
C GLY A 32 4.45 13.36 -11.91
N ARG A 33 4.50 13.26 -10.59
CA ARG A 33 5.03 12.09 -9.86
C ARG A 33 3.94 11.03 -9.71
N ASP A 34 2.73 11.43 -9.33
CA ASP A 34 1.57 10.53 -9.23
C ASP A 34 1.21 9.83 -10.54
N ARG A 35 1.27 10.54 -11.67
CA ARG A 35 1.03 9.92 -12.99
C ARG A 35 2.11 8.93 -13.39
N ARG A 36 3.35 9.08 -12.90
CA ARG A 36 4.45 8.14 -13.16
C ARG A 36 4.40 6.96 -12.20
N ASP A 37 4.10 7.18 -10.93
CA ASP A 37 3.97 6.15 -9.90
C ASP A 37 2.73 5.29 -10.16
N ALA A 38 1.58 5.88 -10.50
CA ALA A 38 0.39 5.14 -10.94
C ALA A 38 0.59 4.40 -12.27
N ARG A 39 1.39 4.94 -13.20
CA ARG A 39 1.76 4.23 -14.43
C ARG A 39 2.72 3.09 -14.15
N ARG A 40 3.66 3.23 -13.21
CA ARG A 40 4.57 2.16 -12.76
C ARG A 40 3.82 1.06 -12.02
N ALA A 41 2.93 1.40 -11.09
CA ALA A 41 2.07 0.44 -10.40
C ALA A 41 1.15 -0.32 -11.39
N ARG A 42 0.50 0.39 -12.33
CA ARG A 42 -0.32 -0.24 -13.37
C ARG A 42 0.51 -1.07 -14.36
N ALA A 43 1.73 -0.65 -14.69
CA ALA A 43 2.63 -1.39 -15.57
C ALA A 43 3.23 -2.62 -14.86
N ALA A 44 3.53 -2.55 -13.57
CA ALA A 44 3.97 -3.66 -12.74
C ALA A 44 2.84 -4.69 -12.56
N HIS A 45 1.61 -4.24 -12.31
CA HIS A 45 0.42 -5.08 -12.24
C HIS A 45 0.16 -5.81 -13.58
N ARG A 46 0.30 -5.12 -14.72
CA ARG A 46 0.19 -5.75 -16.06
C ARG A 46 1.35 -6.68 -16.38
N ALA A 47 2.58 -6.28 -16.08
CA ALA A 47 3.78 -7.06 -16.38
C ALA A 47 3.93 -8.30 -15.48
N GLY A 48 3.38 -8.29 -14.27
CA GLY A 48 3.32 -9.46 -13.38
C GLY A 48 2.35 -10.54 -13.83
N LEU A 49 1.30 -10.18 -14.58
CA LEU A 49 0.36 -11.13 -15.19
C LEU A 49 0.97 -11.85 -16.42
N ASP A 50 1.97 -11.25 -17.06
CA ASP A 50 2.57 -11.73 -18.31
C ASP A 50 3.92 -12.44 -18.12
N ARG A 51 4.42 -12.61 -16.89
CA ARG A 51 5.70 -13.31 -16.62
C ARG A 51 5.49 -14.82 -16.43
N PRO A 52 6.27 -15.68 -17.11
CA PRO A 52 6.25 -17.12 -16.85
C PRO A 52 6.85 -17.41 -15.46
N GLY A 53 6.00 -17.85 -14.53
CA GLY A 53 6.38 -18.29 -13.18
C GLY A 53 5.31 -17.96 -12.13
N GLY A 54 4.72 -18.97 -11.49
CA GLY A 54 3.58 -18.83 -10.57
C GLY A 54 3.79 -18.00 -9.29
N HIS A 55 5.00 -17.50 -9.05
CA HIS A 55 5.36 -16.65 -7.90
C HIS A 55 5.19 -15.13 -8.12
N ALA A 56 4.90 -14.67 -9.34
CA ALA A 56 4.78 -13.22 -9.64
C ALA A 56 3.70 -12.53 -8.78
N GLY A 57 2.63 -13.24 -8.41
CA GLY A 57 1.59 -12.71 -7.51
C GLY A 57 2.07 -12.50 -6.07
N LEU A 58 3.03 -13.30 -5.59
CA LEU A 58 3.57 -13.18 -4.23
C LEU A 58 4.59 -12.05 -4.10
N GLU A 59 5.37 -11.82 -5.15
CA GLU A 59 6.29 -10.66 -5.22
C GLU A 59 5.50 -9.35 -5.21
N LEU A 60 4.40 -9.26 -5.98
CA LEU A 60 3.51 -8.10 -5.99
C LEU A 60 2.90 -7.87 -4.59
N LEU A 61 2.39 -8.93 -3.96
CA LEU A 61 1.88 -8.85 -2.58
C LEU A 61 2.93 -8.31 -1.60
N ALA A 62 4.14 -8.89 -1.62
CA ALA A 62 5.21 -8.47 -0.72
C ALA A 62 5.61 -7.00 -0.94
N HIS A 63 5.71 -6.59 -2.20
CA HIS A 63 6.00 -5.22 -2.58
C HIS A 63 4.95 -4.24 -2.03
N ASP A 64 3.67 -4.52 -2.25
CA ASP A 64 2.59 -3.61 -1.84
C ASP A 64 2.49 -3.49 -0.32
N LEU A 65 2.61 -4.62 0.40
CA LEU A 65 2.63 -4.61 1.87
C LEU A 65 3.81 -3.82 2.43
N LEU A 66 5.02 -3.96 1.85
CA LEU A 66 6.18 -3.20 2.28
C LEU A 66 6.04 -1.71 1.96
N ALA A 67 5.52 -1.37 0.78
CA ALA A 67 5.27 0.01 0.39
C ALA A 67 4.29 0.67 1.36
N TYR A 68 3.19 -0.01 1.71
CA TYR A 68 2.22 0.47 2.71
C TYR A 68 2.86 0.64 4.10
N ALA A 69 3.67 -0.33 4.55
CA ALA A 69 4.39 -0.22 5.82
C ALA A 69 5.30 1.02 5.84
N GLY A 70 6.02 1.26 4.73
CA GLY A 70 6.84 2.45 4.55
C GLY A 70 6.03 3.76 4.60
N GLN A 71 4.85 3.80 3.99
CA GLN A 71 3.98 4.98 4.06
C GLN A 71 3.49 5.26 5.48
N VAL A 72 3.06 4.22 6.21
CA VAL A 72 2.60 4.36 7.61
C VAL A 72 3.75 4.82 8.51
N ALA A 73 4.93 4.22 8.37
CA ALA A 73 6.10 4.58 9.17
C ALA A 73 6.66 5.97 8.83
N GLY A 74 6.78 6.29 7.54
CA GLY A 74 7.42 7.52 7.06
C GLY A 74 6.50 8.73 6.89
N ARG A 75 5.18 8.52 6.88
CA ARG A 75 4.13 9.55 6.81
C ARG A 75 4.32 10.59 5.70
N PRO A 76 4.72 10.23 4.46
CA PRO A 76 4.87 11.23 3.41
C PRO A 76 3.50 11.80 3.02
N SER A 77 3.45 13.08 2.65
CA SER A 77 2.19 13.77 2.28
C SER A 77 1.99 13.95 0.77
N GLY A 78 2.94 13.55 -0.08
CA GLY A 78 2.91 13.90 -1.51
C GLY A 78 3.44 12.84 -2.48
N GLY A 79 3.55 11.58 -2.04
CA GLY A 79 3.96 10.48 -2.90
C GLY A 79 4.43 9.26 -2.12
N TYR A 80 4.66 8.16 -2.84
CA TYR A 80 5.36 7.00 -2.29
C TYR A 80 6.81 7.34 -1.95
N LEU A 81 7.33 6.75 -0.88
CA LEU A 81 8.76 6.79 -0.59
C LEU A 81 9.55 6.17 -1.74
N PRO A 82 10.73 6.73 -2.09
CA PRO A 82 11.49 6.29 -3.26
C PRO A 82 12.35 5.05 -2.94
N PHE A 83 11.74 3.98 -2.46
CA PHE A 83 12.39 2.69 -2.27
C PHE A 83 11.54 1.57 -2.89
N ASP A 84 12.15 0.42 -3.13
CA ASP A 84 11.53 -0.72 -3.80
C ASP A 84 11.95 -2.04 -3.12
N LEU A 85 11.13 -3.07 -3.24
CA LEU A 85 11.44 -4.44 -2.85
C LEU A 85 11.89 -5.21 -4.09
N THR A 86 13.07 -5.81 -4.04
CA THR A 86 13.51 -6.76 -5.06
C THR A 86 13.77 -8.11 -4.40
N VAL A 87 13.01 -9.12 -4.81
CA VAL A 87 13.25 -10.50 -4.40
C VAL A 87 14.32 -11.11 -5.31
N SER A 88 15.21 -11.91 -4.74
CA SER A 88 16.24 -12.61 -5.52
C SER A 88 15.60 -13.48 -6.60
N PRO A 89 16.04 -13.43 -7.87
CA PRO A 89 15.56 -14.34 -8.91
C PRO A 89 15.85 -15.82 -8.62
N ALA A 90 16.74 -16.11 -7.68
CA ALA A 90 17.05 -17.47 -7.24
C ALA A 90 16.15 -17.96 -6.08
N ALA A 91 15.26 -17.10 -5.55
CA ALA A 91 14.39 -17.45 -4.45
C ALA A 91 13.38 -18.53 -4.86
N THR A 92 13.23 -19.52 -3.99
CA THR A 92 12.18 -20.53 -4.10
C THR A 92 10.82 -19.94 -3.73
N PRO A 93 9.69 -20.53 -4.18
CA PRO A 93 8.35 -20.06 -3.81
C PRO A 93 8.13 -19.93 -2.29
N THR A 94 8.70 -20.84 -1.50
CA THR A 94 8.63 -20.80 -0.03
C THR A 94 9.37 -19.59 0.56
N GLU A 95 10.52 -19.23 -0.01
CA GLU A 95 11.24 -18.02 0.39
C GLU A 95 10.47 -16.77 -0.01
N VAL A 96 9.87 -16.74 -1.21
CA VAL A 96 8.99 -15.61 -1.62
C VAL A 96 7.79 -15.48 -0.68
N LEU A 97 7.16 -16.59 -0.27
CA LEU A 97 6.10 -16.58 0.74
C LEU A 97 6.58 -16.03 2.09
N THR A 98 7.80 -16.39 2.50
CA THR A 98 8.42 -15.87 3.73
C THR A 98 8.63 -14.35 3.64
N VAL A 99 9.07 -13.85 2.48
CA VAL A 99 9.18 -12.40 2.23
C VAL A 99 7.81 -11.74 2.33
N ALA A 100 6.79 -12.27 1.67
CA ALA A 100 5.42 -11.72 1.72
C ALA A 100 4.87 -11.68 3.15
N ALA A 101 5.04 -12.77 3.91
CA ALA A 101 4.64 -12.83 5.32
C ALA A 101 5.40 -11.81 6.17
N THR A 102 6.69 -11.62 5.92
CA THR A 102 7.53 -10.62 6.61
C THR A 102 7.02 -9.21 6.34
N CYS A 103 6.74 -8.86 5.08
CA CYS A 103 6.19 -7.56 4.71
C CYS A 103 4.80 -7.32 5.33
N GLY A 104 3.97 -8.36 5.43
CA GLY A 104 2.71 -8.32 6.17
C GLY A 104 2.91 -8.03 7.66
N GLY A 105 3.89 -8.69 8.30
CA GLY A 105 4.26 -8.42 9.69
C GLY A 105 4.79 -7.00 9.92
N LEU A 106 5.57 -6.47 8.98
CA LEU A 106 6.04 -5.07 9.02
C LEU A 106 4.88 -4.08 8.92
N LEU A 107 3.91 -4.32 8.00
CA LEU A 107 2.72 -3.49 7.89
C LEU A 107 1.89 -3.54 9.18
N ALA A 108 1.63 -4.73 9.72
CA ALA A 108 0.90 -4.91 10.97
C ALA A 108 1.59 -4.16 12.12
N THR A 109 2.91 -4.30 12.26
CA THR A 109 3.69 -3.60 13.29
C THR A 109 3.61 -2.07 13.14
N ALA A 110 3.70 -1.56 11.91
CA ALA A 110 3.59 -0.13 11.66
C ALA A 110 2.18 0.41 11.98
N LEU A 111 1.14 -0.38 11.69
CA LEU A 111 -0.25 -0.04 12.00
C LEU A 111 -0.53 -0.06 13.51
N ASP A 112 -0.03 -1.07 14.23
CA ASP A 112 -0.19 -1.18 15.68
C ASP A 112 0.47 -0.01 16.43
N ALA A 113 1.57 0.53 15.87
CA ALA A 113 2.28 1.68 16.42
C ALA A 113 1.74 3.03 15.90
N ALA A 114 0.77 3.04 14.98
CA ALA A 114 0.29 4.26 14.35
C ALA A 114 -0.62 5.08 15.29
N ASP A 115 -0.41 6.40 15.29
CA ASP A 115 -1.35 7.33 15.90
C ASP A 115 -2.69 7.33 15.10
N PRO A 116 -3.87 7.31 15.75
CA PRO A 116 -5.15 7.33 15.03
C PRO A 116 -5.37 8.56 14.12
N GLY A 117 -4.75 9.69 14.45
CA GLY A 117 -4.75 10.92 13.65
C GLY A 117 -3.72 10.92 12.52
N LEU A 118 -2.89 9.87 12.39
CA LEU A 118 -1.91 9.74 11.32
C LEU A 118 -2.58 9.82 9.95
N ARG A 119 -1.92 10.53 9.03
CA ARG A 119 -2.27 10.53 7.62
C ARG A 119 -1.00 10.37 6.80
N ALA A 120 -1.04 9.49 5.80
CA ALA A 120 0.03 9.28 4.84
C ALA A 120 -0.51 9.16 3.41
N TRP A 121 0.35 9.41 2.43
CA TRP A 121 -0.05 9.48 1.03
C TRP A 121 -0.43 8.11 0.44
N HIS A 122 -1.66 8.00 -0.06
CA HIS A 122 -2.10 6.98 -1.01
C HIS A 122 -3.11 7.60 -2.00
N PHE A 123 -2.60 8.41 -2.95
CA PHE A 123 -3.42 9.22 -3.86
C PHE A 123 -4.40 10.16 -3.12
N GLY A 124 -3.95 10.65 -1.96
CA GLY A 124 -4.73 11.39 -0.97
C GLY A 124 -4.28 11.05 0.46
N PRO A 125 -4.80 11.76 1.48
CA PRO A 125 -4.52 11.51 2.88
C PRO A 125 -5.21 10.23 3.38
N CYS A 126 -4.47 9.12 3.43
CA CYS A 126 -4.98 7.85 3.93
C CYS A 126 -4.65 7.67 5.42
N ASP A 127 -5.62 7.18 6.17
CA ASP A 127 -5.51 6.86 7.60
C ASP A 127 -5.03 5.41 7.82
N PRO A 128 -4.65 5.02 9.04
CA PRO A 128 -4.22 3.65 9.33
C PRO A 128 -5.26 2.58 8.94
N ALA A 129 -6.56 2.86 9.13
CA ALA A 129 -7.62 1.93 8.77
C ALA A 129 -7.70 1.68 7.25
N GLY A 130 -7.44 2.70 6.42
CA GLY A 130 -7.34 2.57 4.97
C GLY A 130 -6.15 1.70 4.56
N PHE A 131 -4.97 1.90 5.17
CA PHE A 131 -3.80 1.04 4.94
C PHE A 131 -4.04 -0.41 5.37
N ALA A 132 -4.69 -0.63 6.51
CA ALA A 132 -5.09 -1.96 6.96
C ALA A 132 -6.02 -2.65 5.96
N ALA A 133 -7.05 -1.94 5.48
CA ALA A 133 -7.98 -2.48 4.50
C ALA A 133 -7.31 -2.79 3.16
N MET A 134 -6.37 -1.95 2.69
CA MET A 134 -5.57 -2.25 1.50
C MET A 134 -4.71 -3.49 1.69
N GLY A 135 -4.00 -3.61 2.83
CA GLY A 135 -3.22 -4.81 3.13
C GLY A 135 -4.05 -6.10 3.15
N VAL A 136 -5.28 -6.03 3.69
CA VAL A 136 -6.25 -7.13 3.62
C VAL A 136 -6.65 -7.43 2.18
N ALA A 137 -7.03 -6.41 1.41
CA ALA A 137 -7.44 -6.58 0.02
C ALA A 137 -6.34 -7.21 -0.84
N GLU A 138 -5.10 -6.70 -0.77
CA GLU A 138 -3.96 -7.24 -1.51
C GLU A 138 -3.70 -8.70 -1.14
N THR A 139 -3.70 -9.01 0.17
CA THR A 139 -3.49 -10.38 0.65
C THR A 139 -4.54 -11.34 0.07
N LEU A 140 -5.82 -10.97 0.14
CA LEU A 140 -6.91 -11.80 -0.36
C LEU A 140 -6.85 -12.00 -1.88
N LEU A 141 -6.64 -10.91 -2.61
CA LEU A 141 -6.68 -10.90 -4.07
C LEU A 141 -5.46 -11.61 -4.67
N HIS A 142 -4.26 -11.37 -4.15
CA HIS A 142 -3.06 -12.07 -4.61
C HIS A 142 -3.04 -13.54 -4.19
N THR A 143 -3.58 -13.89 -3.02
CA THR A 143 -3.76 -15.30 -2.63
C THR A 143 -4.73 -16.00 -3.58
N HIS A 144 -5.85 -15.35 -3.96
CA HIS A 144 -6.77 -15.87 -4.97
C HIS A 144 -6.05 -16.15 -6.30
N ASP A 145 -5.26 -15.18 -6.77
CA ASP A 145 -4.59 -15.26 -8.06
C ASP A 145 -3.54 -16.41 -8.07
N VAL A 146 -2.78 -16.56 -6.98
CA VAL A 146 -1.82 -17.67 -6.80
C VAL A 146 -2.54 -19.01 -6.70
N ALA A 147 -3.57 -19.13 -5.85
CA ALA A 147 -4.30 -20.38 -5.69
C ALA A 147 -4.95 -20.84 -6.99
N ARG A 148 -5.55 -19.91 -7.74
CA ARG A 148 -6.11 -20.18 -9.08
C ARG A 148 -5.04 -20.63 -10.06
N GLY A 149 -3.87 -19.98 -10.09
CA GLY A 149 -2.75 -20.35 -10.95
C GLY A 149 -2.20 -21.75 -10.65
N LEU A 150 -2.28 -22.18 -9.39
CA LEU A 150 -1.85 -23.51 -8.93
C LEU A 150 -2.96 -24.58 -9.02
N GLY A 151 -4.19 -24.21 -9.40
CA GLY A 151 -5.33 -25.12 -9.40
C GLY A 151 -5.79 -25.54 -8.00
N VAL A 152 -5.43 -24.77 -6.97
CA VAL A 152 -5.84 -25.02 -5.58
C VAL A 152 -7.23 -24.46 -5.36
N ALA A 153 -8.14 -25.29 -4.84
CA ALA A 153 -9.51 -24.89 -4.49
C ALA A 153 -9.54 -24.06 -3.19
N TRP A 154 -8.98 -22.86 -3.24
CA TRP A 154 -9.01 -21.90 -2.15
C TRP A 154 -10.23 -20.99 -2.26
N GLN A 155 -10.90 -20.75 -1.14
CA GLN A 155 -12.04 -19.84 -1.05
C GLN A 155 -11.63 -18.55 -0.34
N LEU A 156 -11.95 -17.41 -0.95
CA LEU A 156 -11.69 -16.10 -0.39
C LEU A 156 -12.64 -15.85 0.81
N PRO A 157 -12.14 -15.59 2.03
CA PRO A 157 -12.99 -15.45 3.21
C PRO A 157 -13.93 -14.23 3.17
N ASP A 158 -15.24 -14.48 3.20
CA ASP A 158 -16.28 -13.43 3.13
C ASP A 158 -16.13 -12.35 4.20
N ARG A 159 -15.78 -12.73 5.43
CA ARG A 159 -15.62 -11.77 6.53
C ARG A 159 -14.55 -10.71 6.23
N LEU A 160 -13.41 -11.12 5.69
CA LEU A 160 -12.32 -10.19 5.36
C LEU A 160 -12.63 -9.41 4.08
N ALA A 161 -13.32 -10.05 3.12
CA ALA A 161 -13.79 -9.38 1.93
C ALA A 161 -14.77 -8.24 2.24
N ALA A 162 -15.70 -8.46 3.19
CA ALA A 162 -16.65 -7.45 3.63
C ALA A 162 -15.92 -6.23 4.22
N VAL A 163 -14.96 -6.44 5.12
CA VAL A 163 -14.14 -5.35 5.70
C VAL A 163 -13.41 -4.56 4.62
N ALA A 164 -12.82 -5.24 3.64
CA ALA A 164 -12.15 -4.58 2.52
C ALA A 164 -13.15 -3.79 1.65
N LEU A 165 -14.29 -4.38 1.30
CA LEU A 165 -15.33 -3.73 0.50
C LEU A 165 -15.87 -2.47 1.17
N ASP A 166 -16.27 -2.58 2.44
CA ASP A 166 -16.84 -1.47 3.21
C ASP A 166 -15.89 -0.28 3.26
N ARG A 167 -14.58 -0.54 3.38
CA ARG A 167 -13.58 0.52 3.52
C ARG A 167 -13.06 1.06 2.19
N LEU A 168 -12.98 0.23 1.14
CA LEU A 168 -12.26 0.57 -0.11
C LEU A 168 -13.16 0.77 -1.32
N PHE A 169 -14.37 0.23 -1.30
CA PHE A 169 -15.30 0.23 -2.43
C PHE A 169 -16.70 0.70 -1.99
N PRO A 170 -16.88 2.00 -1.67
CA PRO A 170 -18.18 2.51 -1.20
C PRO A 170 -19.32 2.33 -2.22
N GLU A 171 -18.99 2.08 -3.49
CA GLU A 171 -19.93 1.82 -4.58
C GLU A 171 -20.21 0.33 -4.82
N ALA A 172 -19.69 -0.56 -3.97
CA ALA A 172 -19.88 -2.00 -4.12
C ALA A 172 -21.38 -2.37 -4.08
N PRO A 173 -21.86 -3.20 -5.02
CA PRO A 173 -23.24 -3.69 -4.99
C PRO A 173 -23.44 -4.70 -3.84
N PRO A 174 -24.68 -4.92 -3.40
CA PRO A 174 -24.98 -6.01 -2.48
C PRO A 174 -24.68 -7.38 -3.11
N GLY A 175 -24.32 -8.35 -2.27
CA GLY A 175 -24.07 -9.73 -2.67
C GLY A 175 -23.07 -10.44 -1.74
N PRO A 176 -22.70 -11.69 -2.04
CA PRO A 176 -21.67 -12.41 -1.31
C PRO A 176 -20.33 -11.65 -1.37
N PRO A 177 -19.76 -11.19 -0.24
CA PRO A 177 -18.61 -10.29 -0.21
C PRO A 177 -17.41 -10.76 -1.03
N ALA A 178 -17.07 -12.05 -0.99
CA ALA A 178 -15.96 -12.59 -1.77
C ALA A 178 -16.18 -12.43 -3.28
N GLN A 179 -17.39 -12.71 -3.77
CA GLN A 179 -17.72 -12.58 -5.19
C GLN A 179 -17.73 -11.12 -5.62
N VAL A 180 -18.31 -10.25 -4.78
CA VAL A 180 -18.34 -8.80 -5.03
C VAL A 180 -16.92 -8.24 -5.06
N LEU A 181 -16.04 -8.60 -4.13
CA LEU A 181 -14.65 -8.13 -4.11
C LEU A 181 -13.88 -8.57 -5.36
N LEU A 182 -14.00 -9.84 -5.76
CA LEU A 182 -13.35 -10.34 -6.98
C LEU A 182 -13.84 -9.60 -8.23
N TRP A 183 -15.13 -9.30 -8.33
CA TRP A 183 -15.67 -8.51 -9.43
C TRP A 183 -15.23 -7.05 -9.39
N MET A 184 -15.33 -6.40 -8.23
CA MET A 184 -14.89 -5.01 -8.02
C MET A 184 -13.43 -4.82 -8.39
N ALA A 185 -12.60 -5.83 -8.13
CA ALA A 185 -11.17 -5.86 -8.46
C ALA A 185 -10.87 -6.55 -9.81
N GLY A 186 -11.86 -6.71 -10.69
CA GLY A 186 -11.69 -7.11 -12.09
C GLY A 186 -11.21 -8.55 -12.32
N ARG A 187 -11.43 -9.48 -11.38
CA ARG A 187 -10.99 -10.89 -11.46
C ARG A 187 -12.08 -11.86 -11.89
N ALA A 188 -13.35 -11.50 -11.72
CA ALA A 188 -14.48 -12.35 -12.06
C ALA A 188 -15.64 -11.55 -12.69
N GLU A 189 -16.57 -12.26 -13.31
CA GLU A 189 -17.93 -11.77 -13.61
C GLU A 189 -18.78 -11.84 -12.34
N PHE A 190 -19.88 -11.08 -12.29
CA PHE A 190 -20.77 -11.10 -11.13
C PHE A 190 -22.20 -10.76 -11.52
N ASP A 191 -23.14 -11.65 -11.21
CA ASP A 191 -24.57 -11.38 -11.33
C ASP A 191 -24.95 -10.87 -12.74
N GLY A 192 -24.55 -11.63 -13.76
CA GLY A 192 -24.75 -11.29 -15.18
C GLY A 192 -23.91 -10.11 -15.69
N ARG A 193 -23.13 -9.44 -14.83
CA ARG A 193 -22.24 -8.35 -15.23
C ARG A 193 -20.89 -8.90 -15.68
N PRO A 194 -20.36 -8.42 -16.82
CA PRO A 194 -19.04 -8.83 -17.28
C PRO A 194 -17.96 -8.39 -16.30
N ARG A 195 -16.82 -9.06 -16.37
CA ARG A 195 -15.62 -8.73 -15.59
C ARG A 195 -15.19 -7.29 -15.86
N ARG A 196 -14.90 -6.54 -14.80
CA ARG A 196 -14.42 -5.15 -14.92
C ARG A 196 -13.03 -5.14 -15.60
N THR A 197 -12.87 -4.30 -16.62
CA THR A 197 -11.60 -4.07 -17.32
C THR A 197 -10.82 -2.88 -16.77
N SER A 198 -11.48 -2.04 -15.98
CA SER A 198 -10.90 -0.90 -15.25
C SER A 198 -11.55 -0.79 -13.87
N TRP A 199 -10.71 -0.61 -12.85
CA TRP A 199 -11.13 -0.46 -11.46
C TRP A 199 -10.10 0.36 -10.68
N THR A 200 -10.53 0.87 -9.53
CA THR A 200 -9.71 1.53 -8.51
C THR A 200 -10.43 1.41 -7.17
N TRP A 201 -9.71 1.23 -6.07
CA TRP A 201 -10.26 1.45 -4.73
C TRP A 201 -10.04 2.88 -4.26
N ARG A 202 -10.76 3.27 -3.20
CA ARG A 202 -10.66 4.56 -2.52
C ARG A 202 -10.19 4.38 -1.08
N ALA A 203 -8.87 4.45 -0.87
CA ALA A 203 -8.27 4.28 0.46
C ALA A 203 -8.22 5.58 1.28
N ALA A 204 -7.96 6.72 0.63
CA ALA A 204 -8.12 8.04 1.20
C ALA A 204 -9.59 8.47 1.09
N LEU A 205 -10.38 8.16 2.12
CA LEU A 205 -11.73 8.69 2.25
C LEU A 205 -11.67 10.03 3.00
N PRO A 206 -12.62 10.96 2.73
CA PRO A 206 -12.73 12.23 3.45
C PRO A 206 -12.83 12.07 4.97
#